data_AF-A0A7S1R494-F1
#
_entry.id   AF-A0A7S1R494-F1
#
_cell.length_a   1.000
_cell.length_b   1.000
_cell.length_c   1.000
_cell.angle_alpha   90.00
_cell.angle_beta   90.00
_cell.angle_gamma   90.00
#
_symmetry.space_group_name_H-M   'P 1'
#
loop_
_entity.id
_entity.type
_entity.pdbx_description
1 polymer ?
#
loop_
_entity_poly.entity_id
_entity_poly.type
_entity_poly.pdbx_seq_one_letter_code
_entity_poly.pdbx_strand_id
1 'polypeptide(L)'
;RVFKVLRVLRLVRFIRIIRILDARLRGKDTSEVIAEHMQRFDLLFGLIKAHRGAQRALVGYFGNHGEVESVEVARCLLQSETSVYKAMTLCTMEEEHLEDWLIEELSVCHSNMRVAREMEAYLLGAREAGVLTASEAESLVHTVHHHMHRFAEQLGDLRHGRALKPRFTKTSVVDECEVEQARKVLENDSGGFNENADVPCRSGGSAA
;
A
#
# COMPACT_ATOMS: atom_id res chain seq x y z
N ARG A 1 12.96 -13.96 43.44
CA ARG A 1 13.00 -13.13 42.21
C ARG A 1 13.13 -13.99 40.93
N VAL A 2 13.93 -15.05 40.92
CA VAL A 2 14.15 -15.97 39.77
C VAL A 2 12.87 -16.65 39.24
N PHE A 3 11.93 -17.04 40.11
CA PHE A 3 10.67 -17.67 39.69
C PHE A 3 9.73 -16.77 38.87
N LYS A 4 9.77 -15.44 39.04
CA LYS A 4 9.00 -14.49 38.20
C LYS A 4 9.56 -14.44 36.78
N VAL A 5 10.88 -14.49 36.63
CA VAL A 5 11.57 -14.48 35.33
C VAL A 5 11.28 -15.75 34.52
N LEU A 6 11.24 -16.92 35.17
CA LEU A 6 10.87 -18.18 34.51
C LEU A 6 9.42 -18.20 33.98
N ARG A 7 8.48 -17.54 34.68
CA ARG A 7 7.09 -17.42 34.24
C ARG A 7 6.96 -16.51 33.02
N VAL A 8 7.72 -15.41 32.99
CA VAL A 8 7.80 -14.51 31.82
C VAL A 8 8.42 -15.23 30.61
N LEU A 9 9.51 -15.99 30.80
CA LEU A 9 10.13 -16.77 29.73
C LEU A 9 9.19 -17.82 29.12
N ARG A 10 8.32 -18.45 29.94
CA ARG A 10 7.29 -19.37 29.44
C ARG A 10 6.21 -18.65 28.65
N LEU A 11 5.77 -17.48 29.09
CA LEU A 11 4.79 -16.67 28.36
C LEU A 11 5.32 -16.23 26.99
N VAL A 12 6.59 -15.82 26.91
CA VAL A 12 7.23 -15.47 25.63
C VAL A 12 7.24 -16.67 24.66
N ARG A 13 7.53 -17.88 25.16
CA ARG A 13 7.45 -19.11 24.37
C ARG A 13 6.02 -19.44 23.94
N PHE A 14 5.05 -19.30 24.84
CA PHE A 14 3.64 -19.51 24.53
C PHE A 14 3.14 -18.54 23.45
N ILE A 15 3.55 -17.27 23.50
CA ILE A 15 3.19 -16.28 22.47
C ILE A 15 3.78 -16.68 21.10
N ARG A 16 5.02 -17.19 21.05
CA ARG A 16 5.59 -17.74 19.80
C ARG A 16 4.77 -18.93 19.28
N ILE A 17 4.42 -19.87 20.15
CA ILE A 17 3.64 -21.05 19.76
C ILE A 17 2.24 -20.65 19.28
N ILE A 18 1.57 -19.71 19.96
CA ILE A 18 0.26 -19.18 19.55
C ILE A 18 0.36 -18.49 18.19
N ARG A 19 1.44 -17.74 17.91
CA ARG A 19 1.66 -17.12 16.60
C ARG A 19 1.85 -18.14 15.48
N ILE A 20 2.63 -19.19 15.72
CA ILE A 20 2.84 -20.29 14.78
C ILE A 20 1.53 -21.07 14.57
N LEU A 21 0.76 -21.29 15.64
CA LEU A 21 -0.52 -21.97 15.60
C LEU A 21 -1.55 -21.14 14.83
N ASP A 22 -1.62 -19.83 15.06
CA ASP A 22 -2.52 -18.90 14.34
C ASP A 22 -2.14 -18.80 12.85
N ALA A 23 -0.85 -18.83 12.51
CA ALA A 23 -0.38 -18.90 11.12
C ALA A 23 -0.79 -20.21 10.44
N ARG A 24 -0.59 -21.36 11.11
CA ARG A 24 -1.01 -22.68 10.61
C ARG A 24 -2.53 -22.82 10.53
N LEU A 25 -3.28 -22.31 11.51
CA LEU A 25 -4.75 -22.37 11.54
C LEU A 25 -5.37 -21.49 10.45
N ARG A 26 -4.70 -20.41 10.04
CA ARG A 26 -5.15 -19.53 8.96
C ARG A 26 -4.69 -19.96 7.57
N GLY A 27 -3.91 -21.05 7.45
CA GLY A 27 -3.40 -21.54 6.17
C GLY A 27 -2.54 -20.52 5.41
N LYS A 28 -1.97 -19.53 6.10
CA LYS A 28 -1.08 -18.52 5.51
C LYS A 28 0.35 -18.96 5.79
N ASP A 29 1.06 -19.45 4.77
CA ASP A 29 2.50 -19.69 4.87
C ASP A 29 3.19 -18.35 5.15
N THR A 30 3.63 -18.15 6.39
CA THR A 30 4.35 -16.95 6.81
C THR A 30 5.83 -17.14 6.56
N SER A 31 6.41 -16.31 5.69
CA SER A 31 7.86 -16.20 5.61
C SER A 31 8.35 -15.25 6.70
N GLU A 32 8.93 -15.81 7.77
CA GLU A 32 9.48 -15.03 8.89
C GLU A 32 10.63 -14.11 8.42
N VAL A 33 11.42 -14.57 7.44
CA VAL A 33 12.53 -13.81 6.85
C VAL A 33 12.02 -12.59 6.10
N ILE A 34 11.02 -12.76 5.22
CA ILE A 34 10.40 -11.64 4.50
C ILE A 34 9.73 -10.68 5.47
N ALA A 35 9.06 -11.18 6.51
CA ALA A 35 8.44 -10.35 7.53
C ALA A 35 9.45 -9.46 8.26
N GLU A 36 10.64 -10.00 8.58
CA GLU A 36 11.71 -9.26 9.23
C GLU A 36 12.26 -8.14 8.36
N HIS A 37 12.61 -8.43 7.10
CA HIS A 37 13.07 -7.43 6.13
C HIS A 37 12.00 -6.37 5.85
N MET A 38 10.74 -6.79 5.68
CA MET A 38 9.61 -5.88 5.43
C MET A 38 9.37 -4.93 6.61
N GLN A 39 9.46 -5.42 7.85
CA GLN A 39 9.32 -4.57 9.04
C GLN A 39 10.45 -3.56 9.17
N ARG A 40 11.69 -3.98 8.87
CA ARG A 40 12.84 -3.07 8.87
C ARG A 40 12.70 -2.01 7.80
N PHE A 41 12.38 -2.41 6.57
CA PHE A 41 12.14 -1.51 5.46
C PHE A 41 11.07 -0.47 5.80
N ASP A 42 9.90 -0.92 6.27
CA ASP A 42 8.79 -0.04 6.61
C ASP A 42 9.11 0.92 7.77
N LEU A 43 9.85 0.46 8.77
CA LEU A 43 10.33 1.30 9.88
C LEU A 43 11.28 2.40 9.37
N LEU A 44 12.27 2.03 8.56
CA LEU A 44 13.25 2.97 7.99
C LEU A 44 12.56 3.97 7.05
N PHE A 45 11.64 3.51 6.21
CA PHE A 45 10.85 4.35 5.33
C PHE A 45 9.97 5.32 6.12
N GLY A 46 9.36 4.85 7.21
CA GLY A 46 8.63 5.67 8.17
C GLY A 46 9.51 6.75 8.82
N LEU A 47 10.72 6.39 9.24
CA LEU A 47 11.71 7.32 9.80
C LEU A 47 12.06 8.42 8.79
N ILE A 48 12.34 8.06 7.54
CA ILE A 48 12.65 9.01 6.46
C ILE A 48 11.49 10.00 6.29
N LYS A 49 10.26 9.49 6.14
CA LYS A 49 9.06 10.33 5.99
C LYS A 49 8.85 11.26 7.17
N ALA A 50 9.00 10.75 8.40
CA ALA A 50 8.83 11.52 9.61
C ALA A 50 9.87 12.63 9.74
N HIS A 51 11.15 12.32 9.50
CA HIS A 51 12.23 13.31 9.53
C HIS A 51 12.03 14.39 8.46
N ARG A 52 11.67 14.02 7.23
CA ARG A 52 11.34 14.99 6.17
C ARG A 52 10.16 15.90 6.53
N GLY A 53 9.14 15.34 7.17
CA GLY A 53 8.01 16.10 7.69
C GLY A 53 8.42 17.07 8.80
N ALA A 54 9.20 16.60 9.77
CA ALA A 54 9.70 17.41 10.89
C ALA A 54 10.65 18.52 10.43
N GLN A 55 11.53 18.26 9.45
CA GLN A 55 12.39 19.26 8.84
C GLN A 55 11.57 20.39 8.19
N ARG A 56 10.54 20.05 7.41
CA ARG A 56 9.62 21.04 6.82
C ARG A 56 8.89 21.85 7.88
N ALA A 57 8.40 21.22 8.94
CA ALA A 57 7.76 21.91 10.05
C ALA A 57 8.73 22.84 10.81
N LEU A 58 9.97 22.41 11.02
CA LEU A 58 11.01 23.19 11.69
C LEU A 58 11.34 24.46 10.89
N VAL A 59 11.50 24.33 9.56
CA VAL A 59 11.72 25.48 8.66
C VAL A 59 10.48 26.38 8.61
N GLY A 60 9.27 25.82 8.60
CA GLY A 60 8.05 26.61 8.63
C GLY A 60 7.85 27.41 9.93
N TYR A 61 8.39 26.94 11.05
CA TYR A 61 8.24 27.59 12.36
C TYR A 61 9.38 28.56 12.70
N PHE A 62 10.64 28.16 12.47
CA PHE A 62 11.83 28.95 12.81
C PHE A 62 12.48 29.65 11.62
N GLY A 63 12.03 29.37 10.41
CA GLY A 63 12.48 30.03 9.20
C GLY A 63 11.59 31.22 8.83
N ASN A 64 11.98 31.91 7.77
CA ASN A 64 11.23 33.04 7.22
C ASN A 64 11.02 32.79 5.74
N HIS A 65 9.76 32.85 5.30
CA HIS A 65 9.38 32.54 3.91
C HIS A 65 9.87 31.15 3.41
N GLY A 66 10.06 30.19 4.32
CA GLY A 66 10.53 28.85 3.97
C GLY A 66 12.07 28.72 3.86
N GLU A 67 12.81 29.76 4.23
CA GLU A 67 14.27 29.76 4.27
C GLU A 67 14.79 29.67 5.70
N VAL A 68 16.00 29.14 5.85
CA VAL A 68 16.65 28.94 7.15
C VAL A 68 17.39 30.22 7.54
N GLU A 69 16.94 30.89 8.59
CA GLU A 69 17.54 32.16 9.03
C GLU A 69 18.65 32.01 10.09
N SER A 70 18.63 30.92 10.87
CA SER A 70 19.56 30.72 11.99
C SER A 70 20.51 29.56 11.76
N VAL A 71 21.75 29.73 12.24
CA VAL A 71 22.81 28.72 12.13
C VAL A 71 22.46 27.48 12.97
N GLU A 72 21.72 27.66 14.06
CA GLU A 72 21.21 26.61 14.93
C GLU A 72 20.21 25.71 14.19
N VAL A 73 19.26 26.31 13.47
CA VAL A 73 18.29 25.56 12.65
C VAL A 73 19.01 24.85 11.51
N ALA A 74 19.94 25.53 10.81
CA ALA A 74 20.74 24.92 9.75
C ALA A 74 21.52 23.70 10.24
N ARG A 75 22.20 23.81 11.40
CA ARG A 75 22.93 22.70 12.01
C ARG A 75 21.99 21.55 12.37
N CYS A 76 20.84 21.84 12.97
CA CYS A 76 19.84 20.82 13.31
C CYS A 76 19.32 20.09 12.07
N LEU A 77 19.05 20.82 10.98
CA LEU A 77 18.61 20.24 9.71
C LEU A 77 19.67 19.32 9.12
N LEU A 78 20.93 19.77 9.04
CA LEU A 78 22.04 18.96 8.53
C LEU A 78 22.25 17.67 9.34
N GLN A 79 22.12 17.74 10.67
CA GLN A 79 22.23 16.58 11.54
C GLN A 79 21.07 15.59 11.33
N SER A 80 19.85 16.11 11.22
CA SER A 80 18.66 15.31 10.89
C SER A 80 18.80 14.66 9.51
N GLU A 81 19.31 15.40 8.53
CA GLU A 81 19.51 14.95 7.16
C GLU A 81 20.55 13.83 7.05
N THR A 82 21.63 13.92 7.82
CA THR A 82 22.61 12.84 7.91
C THR A 82 21.97 11.52 8.37
N SER A 83 20.98 11.59 9.27
CA SER A 83 20.24 10.42 9.75
C SER A 83 19.28 9.88 8.66
N VAL A 84 18.67 10.77 7.88
CA VAL A 84 17.84 10.40 6.71
C VAL A 84 18.67 9.66 5.68
N TYR A 85 19.85 10.16 5.31
CA TYR A 85 20.70 9.48 4.33
C TYR A 85 21.14 8.09 4.80
N LYS A 86 21.50 7.95 6.08
CA LYS A 86 21.82 6.63 6.67
C LYS A 86 20.63 5.66 6.57
N ALA A 87 19.42 6.14 6.87
CA ALA A 87 18.22 5.34 6.76
C ALA A 87 17.88 4.97 5.31
N MET A 88 18.10 5.89 4.35
CA MET A 88 17.93 5.61 2.92
C MET A 88 18.87 4.51 2.44
N THR A 89 20.15 4.56 2.82
CA THR A 89 21.12 3.49 2.50
C THR A 89 20.66 2.14 3.06
N LEU A 90 20.23 2.10 4.33
CA LEU A 90 19.72 0.86 4.93
C LEU A 90 18.44 0.38 4.23
N CYS A 91 17.52 1.28 3.84
CA CYS A 91 16.34 0.92 3.06
C CYS A 91 16.70 0.22 1.76
N THR A 92 17.66 0.75 0.99
CA THR A 92 18.12 0.13 -0.26
C THR A 92 18.72 -1.25 -0.03
N MET A 93 19.45 -1.46 1.08
CA MET A 93 19.96 -2.79 1.43
C MET A 93 18.85 -3.77 1.80
N GLU A 94 17.80 -3.33 2.50
CA GLU A 94 16.65 -4.19 2.82
C GLU A 94 15.78 -4.49 1.58
N GLU A 95 15.71 -3.56 0.62
CA GLU A 95 15.02 -3.71 -0.66
C GLU A 95 15.60 -4.86 -1.50
N GLU A 96 16.92 -5.08 -1.48
CA GLU A 96 17.56 -6.24 -2.16
C GLU A 96 17.06 -7.60 -1.66
N HIS A 97 16.48 -7.67 -0.46
CA HIS A 97 15.97 -8.89 0.17
C HIS A 97 14.46 -9.07 0.01
N LEU A 98 13.78 -8.12 -0.63
CA LEU A 98 12.33 -8.10 -0.81
C LEU A 98 11.99 -8.19 -2.30
N GLU A 99 10.86 -8.81 -2.61
CA GLU A 99 10.36 -8.84 -3.99
C GLU A 99 9.74 -7.47 -4.33
N ASP A 100 10.00 -6.95 -5.53
CA ASP A 100 9.55 -5.63 -5.98
C ASP A 100 8.05 -5.40 -5.76
N TRP A 101 7.23 -6.41 -6.04
CA TRP A 101 5.78 -6.31 -5.89
C TRP A 101 5.34 -6.09 -4.44
N LEU A 102 6.09 -6.59 -3.45
CA LEU A 102 5.79 -6.38 -2.03
C LEU A 102 6.02 -4.92 -1.64
N ILE A 103 7.08 -4.32 -2.17
CA ILE A 103 7.43 -2.91 -1.94
C ILE A 103 6.41 -2.01 -2.61
N GLU A 104 6.02 -2.32 -3.85
CA GLU A 104 4.97 -1.59 -4.56
C GLU A 104 3.63 -1.67 -3.82
N GLU A 105 3.22 -2.87 -3.39
CA GLU A 105 1.99 -3.09 -2.63
C GLU A 105 2.00 -2.30 -1.31
N LEU A 106 3.12 -2.31 -0.59
CA LEU A 106 3.32 -1.52 0.62
C LEU A 106 3.18 -0.01 0.33
N SER A 107 3.81 0.48 -0.73
CA SER A 107 3.75 1.87 -1.16
C SER A 107 2.32 2.30 -1.50
N VAL A 108 1.58 1.46 -2.23
CA VAL A 108 0.16 1.69 -2.57
C VAL A 108 -0.69 1.73 -1.31
N CYS A 109 -0.52 0.79 -0.37
CA CYS A 109 -1.24 0.78 0.89
C CYS A 109 -1.01 2.07 1.70
N HIS A 110 0.25 2.52 1.80
CA HIS A 110 0.57 3.79 2.47
C HIS A 110 -0.04 5.00 1.77
N SER A 111 0.01 5.03 0.43
CA SER A 111 -0.56 6.13 -0.36
C SER A 111 -2.08 6.20 -0.18
N ASN A 112 -2.77 5.06 -0.28
CA ASN A 112 -4.21 4.96 -0.09
C ASN A 112 -4.62 5.36 1.33
N MET A 113 -3.87 4.93 2.35
CA MET A 113 -4.08 5.35 3.74
C MET A 113 -3.94 6.86 3.91
N ARG A 114 -2.94 7.48 3.25
CA ARG A 114 -2.75 8.93 3.29
C ARG A 114 -3.93 9.66 2.64
N VAL A 115 -4.32 9.25 1.43
CA VAL A 115 -5.46 9.86 0.71
C VAL A 115 -6.75 9.73 1.51
N ALA A 116 -7.00 8.57 2.14
CA ALA A 116 -8.18 8.37 2.97
C ALA A 116 -8.21 9.33 4.18
N ARG A 117 -7.07 9.57 4.84
CA ARG A 117 -6.96 10.57 5.93
C ARG A 117 -7.15 12.01 5.46
N GLU A 118 -6.60 12.34 4.29
CA GLU A 118 -6.80 13.66 3.68
C GLU A 118 -8.29 13.87 3.32
N MET A 119 -8.96 12.83 2.83
CA MET A 119 -10.40 12.85 2.55
C MET A 119 -11.24 12.99 3.83
N GLU A 120 -10.88 12.30 4.92
CA GLU A 120 -11.52 12.47 6.23
C GLU A 120 -11.44 13.94 6.70
N ALA A 121 -10.23 14.51 6.68
CA ALA A 121 -10.03 15.91 7.07
C ALA A 121 -10.83 16.88 6.18
N TYR A 122 -10.91 16.61 4.88
CA TYR A 122 -11.72 17.39 3.95
C TYR A 122 -13.23 17.32 4.26
N LEU A 123 -13.76 16.12 4.54
CA LEU A 123 -15.17 15.94 4.90
C LEU A 123 -15.54 16.65 6.21
N LEU A 124 -14.64 16.61 7.20
CA LEU A 124 -14.81 17.33 8.45
C LEU A 124 -14.79 18.85 8.23
N GLY A 125 -13.87 19.35 7.40
CA GLY A 125 -13.85 20.77 7.01
C GLY A 125 -15.11 21.21 6.25
N ALA A 126 -15.64 20.37 5.35
CA ALA A 126 -16.88 20.65 4.62
C ALA A 126 -18.11 20.70 5.54
N ARG A 127 -18.14 19.86 6.58
CA ARG A 127 -19.16 19.91 7.64
C ARG A 127 -19.06 21.20 8.45
N GLU A 128 -17.85 21.60 8.86
CA GLU A 128 -17.62 22.83 9.62
C GLU A 128 -18.03 24.08 8.82
N ALA A 129 -17.82 24.05 7.50
CA ALA A 129 -18.26 25.10 6.58
C ALA A 129 -19.78 25.10 6.30
N GLY A 130 -20.53 24.12 6.82
CA GLY A 130 -21.97 23.97 6.61
C GLY A 130 -22.37 23.49 5.22
N VAL A 131 -21.42 22.99 4.41
CA VAL A 131 -21.69 22.43 3.07
C VAL A 131 -22.35 21.06 3.18
N LEU A 132 -21.95 20.27 4.18
CA LEU A 132 -22.54 18.95 4.48
C LEU A 132 -23.33 19.00 5.78
N THR A 133 -24.46 18.30 5.82
CA THR A 133 -25.16 18.08 7.09
C THR A 133 -24.36 17.13 7.99
N ALA A 134 -24.61 17.18 9.30
CA ALA A 134 -23.93 16.30 10.25
C ALA A 134 -24.16 14.80 9.94
N SER A 135 -25.36 14.44 9.48
CA SER A 135 -25.70 13.05 9.14
C SER A 135 -24.99 12.57 7.88
N GLU A 136 -24.87 13.42 6.85
CA GLU A 136 -24.16 13.07 5.62
C GLU A 136 -22.66 12.94 5.85
N ALA A 137 -22.08 13.89 6.59
CA ALA A 137 -20.66 13.86 6.93
C ALA A 137 -20.30 12.59 7.71
N GLU A 138 -21.11 12.21 8.70
CA GLU A 138 -20.89 10.99 9.49
C GLU A 138 -20.94 9.71 8.63
N SER A 139 -21.92 9.60 7.73
CA SER A 139 -22.06 8.46 6.82
C SER A 139 -20.85 8.30 5.88
N LEU A 140 -20.36 9.43 5.34
CA LEU A 140 -19.18 9.46 4.49
C LEU A 140 -17.90 9.13 5.27
N VAL A 141 -17.70 9.75 6.42
CA VAL A 141 -16.53 9.50 7.29
C VAL A 141 -16.49 8.03 7.73
N HIS A 142 -17.63 7.44 8.11
CA HIS A 142 -17.70 6.02 8.45
C HIS A 142 -17.25 5.13 7.28
N THR A 143 -17.64 5.46 6.06
CA THR A 143 -17.20 4.73 4.86
C THR A 143 -15.70 4.85 4.65
N VAL A 144 -15.13 6.04 4.84
CA VAL A 144 -13.69 6.28 4.76
C VAL A 144 -12.95 5.48 5.84
N HIS A 145 -13.43 5.48 7.08
CA HIS A 145 -12.87 4.68 8.17
C HIS A 145 -12.90 3.18 7.88
N HIS A 146 -13.95 2.67 7.26
CA HIS A 146 -14.02 1.27 6.84
C HIS A 146 -12.89 0.93 5.84
N HIS A 147 -12.64 1.80 4.85
CA HIS A 147 -11.53 1.63 3.92
C HIS A 147 -10.17 1.74 4.60
N MET A 148 -9.99 2.69 5.53
CA MET A 148 -8.77 2.81 6.32
C MET A 148 -8.49 1.54 7.13
N HIS A 149 -9.51 0.95 7.76
CA HIS A 149 -9.36 -0.32 8.48
C HIS A 149 -8.86 -1.42 7.55
N ARG A 150 -9.45 -1.55 6.35
CA ARG A 150 -9.02 -2.53 5.36
C ARG A 150 -7.57 -2.34 4.92
N PHE A 151 -7.13 -1.10 4.71
CA PHE A 151 -5.72 -0.82 4.39
C PHE A 151 -4.79 -1.10 5.57
N ALA A 152 -5.23 -0.84 6.81
CA ALA A 152 -4.45 -1.15 8.01
C ALA A 152 -4.25 -2.67 8.19
N GLU A 153 -5.28 -3.47 7.93
CA GLU A 153 -5.18 -4.93 7.93
C GLU A 153 -4.22 -5.44 6.85
N GLN A 154 -4.33 -4.89 5.64
CA GLN A 154 -3.43 -5.24 4.53
C GLN A 154 -1.97 -4.91 4.84
N LEU A 155 -1.73 -3.72 5.40
CA LEU A 155 -0.42 -3.31 5.87
C LEU A 155 0.11 -4.26 6.96
N GLY A 156 -0.78 -4.69 7.86
CA GLY A 156 -0.50 -5.71 8.86
C GLY A 156 -0.08 -7.04 8.22
N ASP A 157 -0.83 -7.53 7.23
CA ASP A 157 -0.50 -8.78 6.54
C ASP A 157 0.84 -8.69 5.80
N LEU A 158 1.14 -7.57 5.13
CA LEU A 158 2.43 -7.34 4.46
C LEU A 158 3.60 -7.35 5.46
N ARG A 159 3.50 -6.58 6.54
CA ARG A 159 4.52 -6.51 7.60
C ARG A 159 4.79 -7.85 8.29
N HIS A 160 3.81 -8.75 8.32
CA HIS A 160 3.98 -10.07 8.93
C HIS A 160 4.36 -11.16 7.90
N GLY A 161 4.67 -10.78 6.66
CA GLY A 161 5.01 -11.74 5.59
C GLY A 161 3.88 -12.73 5.30
N ARG A 162 2.62 -12.30 5.50
CA ARG A 162 1.40 -13.08 5.27
C ARG A 162 0.80 -12.84 3.88
N ALA A 163 1.33 -11.89 3.13
CA ALA A 163 0.89 -11.58 1.78
C ALA A 163 1.43 -12.65 0.83
N LEU A 164 0.51 -13.43 0.24
CA LEU A 164 0.84 -14.54 -0.66
C LEU A 164 0.75 -14.14 -2.14
N LYS A 165 0.06 -13.03 -2.45
CA LYS A 165 -0.20 -12.57 -3.83
C LYS A 165 -0.27 -11.04 -3.90
N PRO A 166 0.21 -10.44 -5.00
CA PRO A 166 -0.01 -9.02 -5.28
C PRO A 166 -1.50 -8.72 -5.40
N ARG A 167 -1.96 -7.56 -4.90
CA ARG A 167 -3.36 -7.11 -5.06
C ARG A 167 -3.49 -5.84 -5.88
N PHE A 168 -2.48 -4.98 -5.88
CA PHE A 168 -2.48 -3.69 -6.58
C PHE A 168 -1.45 -3.60 -7.72
N THR A 169 -0.48 -4.51 -7.76
CA THR A 169 0.61 -4.50 -8.75
C THR A 169 0.11 -4.84 -10.16
N LYS A 170 0.56 -4.09 -11.17
CA LYS A 170 0.01 -4.09 -12.55
C LYS A 170 0.51 -5.19 -13.49
N THR A 171 1.29 -6.18 -13.03
CA THR A 171 1.72 -7.29 -13.88
C THR A 171 0.63 -8.37 -13.96
N SER A 172 -0.33 -8.11 -14.85
CA SER A 172 -0.97 -9.07 -15.74
C SER A 172 -1.10 -10.52 -15.26
N VAL A 173 -2.25 -10.88 -14.70
CA VAL A 173 -3.01 -12.04 -15.19
C VAL A 173 -4.46 -11.58 -15.16
N VAL A 174 -4.99 -11.24 -16.34
CA VAL A 174 -6.41 -11.49 -16.57
C VAL A 174 -6.60 -12.92 -16.12
N ASP A 175 -7.43 -13.17 -15.10
CA ASP A 175 -7.69 -14.51 -14.58
C ASP A 175 -7.68 -15.46 -15.79
N GLU A 176 -6.66 -16.33 -15.92
CA GLU A 176 -6.60 -17.25 -17.07
C GLU A 176 -7.88 -18.11 -17.08
N CYS A 177 -8.55 -18.22 -15.93
CA CYS A 177 -9.88 -18.76 -15.79
C CYS A 177 -11.00 -17.91 -16.44
N GLU A 178 -10.99 -16.59 -16.32
CA GLU A 178 -12.00 -15.70 -16.91
C GLU A 178 -11.78 -15.51 -18.42
N VAL A 179 -10.54 -15.48 -18.91
CA VAL A 179 -10.24 -15.43 -20.36
C VAL A 179 -10.58 -16.75 -21.06
N GLU A 180 -10.24 -17.89 -20.44
CA GLU A 180 -10.57 -19.21 -20.99
C GLU A 180 -12.09 -19.47 -20.97
N GLN A 181 -12.80 -18.97 -19.96
CA GLN A 181 -14.27 -18.99 -19.93
C GLN A 181 -14.89 -18.08 -21.00
N ALA A 182 -14.38 -16.86 -21.19
CA ALA A 182 -14.84 -15.95 -22.24
C ALA A 182 -14.56 -16.50 -23.66
N ARG A 183 -13.42 -17.18 -23.86
CA ARG A 183 -13.07 -17.82 -25.13
C ARG A 183 -13.98 -18.99 -25.49
N LYS A 184 -14.34 -19.84 -24.51
CA LYS A 184 -15.29 -20.95 -24.72
C LYS A 184 -16.72 -20.49 -25.01
N VAL A 185 -17.10 -19.31 -24.50
CA VAL A 185 -18.40 -18.70 -24.83
C VAL A 185 -18.42 -18.23 -26.29
N LEU A 186 -17.33 -17.63 -26.79
CA LEU A 186 -17.25 -17.15 -28.18
C LEU A 186 -17.12 -18.28 -29.21
N GLU A 187 -16.42 -19.38 -28.88
CA GLU A 187 -16.32 -20.54 -29.79
C GLU A 187 -17.68 -21.25 -29.96
N ASN A 188 -18.57 -21.22 -28.95
CA ASN A 188 -19.91 -21.82 -29.02
C ASN A 188 -20.94 -20.98 -29.81
N ASP A 189 -20.74 -19.66 -29.94
CA ASP A 189 -21.67 -18.77 -30.67
C ASP A 189 -21.36 -18.65 -32.17
N SER A 190 -20.20 -19.16 -32.63
CA SER A 190 -19.80 -19.11 -34.04
C SER A 190 -20.40 -20.23 -34.92
N GLY A 191 -21.19 -21.14 -34.32
CA GLY A 191 -21.88 -22.22 -35.00
C GLY A 191 -23.23 -21.82 -35.61
N GLY A 192 -23.26 -20.86 -36.54
CA GLY A 192 -24.50 -20.62 -37.30
C GLY A 192 -24.65 -19.26 -37.96
N PHE A 193 -23.78 -18.91 -38.90
CA PHE A 193 -24.16 -17.93 -39.92
C PHE A 193 -23.84 -18.48 -41.31
N ASN A 194 -24.89 -18.92 -41.99
CA ASN A 194 -24.85 -19.53 -43.31
C ASN A 194 -24.93 -18.39 -44.35
N GLU A 195 -23.77 -17.91 -44.79
CA GLU A 195 -23.67 -16.75 -45.69
C GLU A 195 -23.69 -17.22 -47.16
N ASN A 196 -24.88 -17.61 -47.64
CA ASN A 196 -25.19 -17.60 -49.07
C ASN A 196 -25.88 -16.26 -49.39
N ALA A 197 -25.08 -15.27 -49.76
CA ALA A 197 -25.59 -14.05 -50.38
C ALA A 197 -24.66 -13.62 -51.52
N ASP A 198 -25.02 -14.07 -52.72
CA ASP A 198 -24.60 -13.52 -54.00
C ASP A 198 -24.81 -12.01 -54.05
N VAL A 199 -23.75 -11.22 -54.29
CA VAL A 199 -23.87 -9.87 -54.84
C VAL A 199 -22.72 -9.60 -55.82
N PRO A 200 -22.99 -9.05 -57.03
CA PRO A 200 -22.09 -9.16 -58.17
C PRO A 200 -21.07 -8.01 -58.29
N CYS A 201 -19.94 -8.36 -58.90
CA CYS A 201 -18.86 -7.49 -59.34
C CYS A 201 -19.36 -6.28 -60.16
N ARG A 202 -18.87 -5.09 -59.83
CA ARG A 202 -18.80 -3.96 -60.78
C ARG A 202 -17.41 -3.33 -60.76
N SER A 203 -16.68 -3.64 -61.82
CA SER A 203 -15.46 -3.00 -62.28
C SER A 203 -15.71 -1.58 -62.80
N GLY A 204 -14.76 -0.66 -62.57
CA GLY A 204 -14.39 0.33 -63.60
C GLY A 204 -14.17 1.78 -63.16
N GLY A 205 -12.94 2.28 -63.40
CA GLY A 205 -12.61 3.68 -63.72
C GLY A 205 -12.17 4.55 -62.53
N SER A 206 -10.92 4.97 -62.32
CA SER A 206 -9.91 5.67 -63.14
C SER A 206 -10.02 7.21 -63.12
N ALA A 207 -8.91 7.84 -62.69
CA ALA A 207 -8.46 9.24 -62.82
C ALA A 207 -9.30 10.31 -62.10
N ALA A 208 -8.73 11.32 -61.43
CA ALA A 208 -7.39 11.92 -61.45
C ALA A 208 -7.03 12.48 -60.07
#